data_AF-A0A8J6W9D1-F1
#
_entry.id   AF-A0A8J6W9D1-F1
#
_cell.length_a   1.000
_cell.length_b   1.000
_cell.length_c   1.000
_cell.angle_alpha   90.00
_cell.angle_beta   90.00
_cell.angle_gamma   90.00
#
_symmetry.space_group_name_H-M   'P 1'
#
loop_
_entity.id
_entity.type
_entity.pdbx_description
1 polymer ?
#
loop_
_entity_poly.entity_id
_entity_poly.type
_entity_poly.pdbx_seq_one_letter_code
_entity_poly.pdbx_strand_id
1 'polypeptide(L)'
;MDWFPRRHAVVLARSSPSRLAYLEKLGIIVPQRSGGSSRLEVFYSWEQILEIRAISRLRQHLSFQTIRKILQYFDDRGVGRTLRDKHLVIGNHGVSWVRSGTTTPQVIHLVGHSCCPMGQFVLAPLNGPDLSYADALAKTTSSKVVDIEHFRRKTRSR
;
A
#
# COMPACT_ATOMS: atom_id res chain seq x y z
N MET A 1 16.27 9.93 -6.79
CA MET A 1 15.32 9.57 -5.73
C MET A 1 14.76 10.86 -5.17
N ASP A 2 13.46 11.07 -5.29
CA ASP A 2 12.81 12.32 -4.88
C ASP A 2 12.54 12.31 -3.37
N TRP A 3 12.94 13.40 -2.70
CA TRP A 3 12.76 13.62 -1.28
C TRP A 3 11.70 14.70 -1.02
N PHE A 4 10.73 14.38 -0.19
CA PHE A 4 9.58 15.24 0.06
C PHE A 4 9.60 15.76 1.51
N PRO A 5 9.53 17.09 1.73
CA PRO A 5 9.42 17.63 3.07
C PRO A 5 8.09 17.19 3.70
N ARG A 6 8.03 17.14 5.03
CA ARG A 6 6.85 16.70 5.81
C ARG A 6 5.52 17.28 5.29
N ARG A 7 5.47 18.58 4.94
CA ARG A 7 4.25 19.21 4.41
C ARG A 7 3.73 18.55 3.12
N HIS A 8 4.62 18.18 2.20
CA HIS A 8 4.24 17.50 0.96
C HIS A 8 3.94 16.02 1.23
N ALA A 9 4.71 15.38 2.11
CA ALA A 9 4.50 13.98 2.46
C ALA A 9 3.10 13.73 3.06
N VAL A 10 2.60 14.63 3.91
CA VAL A 10 1.25 14.56 4.49
C VAL A 10 0.17 14.56 3.39
N VAL A 11 0.30 15.47 2.42
CA VAL A 11 -0.64 15.60 1.29
C VAL A 11 -0.57 14.38 0.38
N LEU A 12 0.64 13.99 -0.02
CA LEU A 12 0.86 12.85 -0.91
C LEU A 12 0.42 11.55 -0.23
N ALA A 13 0.75 11.32 1.02
CA ALA A 13 0.33 10.11 1.73
C ALA A 13 -1.17 10.08 2.06
N ARG A 14 -1.90 11.21 1.88
CA ARG A 14 -3.28 11.41 2.33
C ARG A 14 -3.43 11.01 3.81
N SER A 15 -2.54 11.53 4.63
CA SER A 15 -2.39 11.16 6.04
C SER A 15 -2.26 12.41 6.91
N SER A 16 -1.94 12.26 8.19
CA SER A 16 -1.75 13.38 9.13
C SER A 16 -0.32 13.43 9.68
N PRO A 17 0.18 14.61 10.11
CA PRO A 17 1.50 14.73 10.73
C PRO A 17 1.69 13.77 11.91
N SER A 18 0.68 13.64 12.78
CA SER A 18 0.69 12.72 13.92
C SER A 18 0.80 11.27 13.48
N ARG A 19 0.16 10.89 12.36
CA ARG A 19 0.24 9.53 11.81
C ARG A 19 1.62 9.23 11.27
N LEU A 20 2.25 10.18 10.57
CA LEU A 20 3.64 10.05 10.11
C LEU A 20 4.60 9.87 11.29
N ALA A 21 4.51 10.73 12.30
CA ALA A 21 5.33 10.63 13.51
C ALA A 21 5.12 9.30 14.25
N TYR A 22 3.89 8.79 14.27
CA TYR A 22 3.59 7.48 14.85
C TYR A 22 4.23 6.33 14.08
N LEU A 23 4.16 6.33 12.74
CA LEU A 23 4.79 5.29 11.91
C LEU A 23 6.33 5.34 11.99
N GLU A 24 6.88 6.55 12.11
CA GLU A 24 8.30 6.80 12.36
C GLU A 24 8.74 6.24 13.72
N LYS A 25 7.98 6.53 14.80
CA LYS A 25 8.24 5.97 16.14
C LYS A 25 8.24 4.45 16.16
N LEU A 26 7.46 3.82 15.28
CA LEU A 26 7.37 2.37 15.15
C LEU A 26 8.43 1.77 14.23
N GLY A 27 9.30 2.59 13.63
CA GLY A 27 10.32 2.14 12.70
C GLY A 27 9.78 1.57 11.38
N ILE A 28 8.49 1.81 11.07
CA ILE A 28 7.90 1.38 9.80
C ILE A 28 8.37 2.27 8.65
N ILE A 29 8.61 3.55 8.95
CA ILE A 29 9.26 4.50 8.05
C ILE A 29 10.43 5.14 8.77
N VAL A 30 11.48 5.48 8.02
CA VAL A 30 12.71 6.09 8.57
C VAL A 30 13.05 7.31 7.71
N PRO A 31 12.42 8.47 7.97
CA PRO A 31 12.65 9.65 7.15
C PRO A 31 14.08 10.19 7.33
N GLN A 32 14.60 10.80 6.27
CA GLN A 32 15.90 11.47 6.31
C GLN A 32 15.77 12.81 7.04
N ARG A 33 16.76 13.14 7.87
CA ARG A 33 16.83 14.44 8.54
C ARG A 33 18.01 15.22 7.98
N SER A 34 17.78 16.49 7.65
CA SER A 34 18.82 17.41 7.18
C SER A 34 18.61 18.77 7.83
N GLY A 35 19.69 19.46 8.19
CA GLY A 35 19.65 20.76 8.84
C GLY A 35 20.68 20.89 9.97
N GLY A 36 20.96 22.13 10.36
CA GLY A 36 21.84 22.46 11.49
C GLY A 36 21.16 22.29 12.85
N SER A 37 21.95 22.46 13.91
CA SER A 37 21.59 22.17 15.32
C SER A 37 20.27 22.81 15.81
N SER A 38 19.73 23.84 15.17
CA SER A 38 18.52 24.54 15.65
C SER A 38 17.21 24.10 14.98
N ARG A 39 17.24 23.53 13.76
CA ARG A 39 16.04 23.05 13.04
C ARG A 39 16.38 21.90 12.11
N LEU A 40 16.00 20.68 12.50
CA LEU A 40 16.05 19.51 11.63
C LEU A 40 14.83 19.49 10.71
N GLU A 41 15.05 19.62 9.41
CA GLU A 41 14.04 19.35 8.40
C GLU A 41 13.93 17.85 8.14
N VAL A 42 12.69 17.36 7.99
CA VAL A 42 12.38 15.93 7.83
C VAL A 42 11.86 15.67 6.42
N PHE A 43 12.53 14.74 5.74
CA PHE A 43 12.29 14.37 4.36
C PHE A 43 11.90 12.89 4.24
N TYR A 44 10.91 12.62 3.40
CA TYR A 44 10.37 11.29 3.13
C TYR A 44 10.67 10.92 1.69
N SER A 45 11.09 9.68 1.45
CA SER A 45 11.23 9.20 0.07
C SER A 45 9.85 8.88 -0.53
N TRP A 46 9.78 8.78 -1.86
CA TRP A 46 8.57 8.32 -2.55
C TRP A 46 8.07 6.97 -2.02
N GLU A 47 9.00 6.05 -1.74
CA GLU A 47 8.67 4.71 -1.25
C GLU A 47 8.04 4.72 0.14
N GLN A 48 8.52 5.60 1.01
CA GLN A 48 7.90 5.80 2.32
C GLN A 48 6.50 6.38 2.18
N ILE A 49 6.28 7.29 1.23
CA ILE A 49 4.94 7.85 0.96
C ILE A 49 3.97 6.77 0.52
N LEU A 50 4.39 5.88 -0.39
CA LEU A 50 3.57 4.75 -0.83
C LEU A 50 3.28 3.77 0.32
N GLU A 51 4.27 3.48 1.16
CA GLU A 51 4.12 2.63 2.34
C GLU A 51 3.11 3.21 3.34
N ILE A 52 3.24 4.50 3.66
CA ILE A 52 2.28 5.20 4.53
C ILE A 52 0.87 5.10 3.96
N ARG A 53 0.71 5.31 2.64
CA ARG A 53 -0.59 5.26 1.98
C ARG A 53 -1.19 3.85 2.03
N ALA A 54 -0.40 2.81 1.80
CA ALA A 54 -0.84 1.42 1.91
C ALA A 54 -1.33 1.10 3.33
N ILE A 55 -0.56 1.46 4.34
CA ILE A 55 -0.92 1.25 5.75
C ILE A 55 -2.17 2.05 6.14
N SER A 56 -2.26 3.31 5.70
CA SER A 56 -3.44 4.16 5.96
C SER A 56 -4.71 3.52 5.39
N ARG A 57 -4.64 2.97 4.16
CA ARG A 57 -5.78 2.29 3.54
C ARG A 57 -6.17 1.02 4.30
N LEU A 58 -5.21 0.18 4.68
CA LEU A 58 -5.50 -1.01 5.49
C LEU A 58 -6.10 -0.66 6.85
N ARG A 59 -5.67 0.45 7.46
CA ARG A 59 -6.16 0.88 8.76
C ARG A 59 -7.64 1.28 8.76
N GLN A 60 -8.22 1.58 7.61
CA GLN A 60 -9.66 1.81 7.46
C GLN A 60 -10.49 0.54 7.72
N HIS A 61 -9.88 -0.64 7.57
CA HIS A 61 -10.57 -1.93 7.69
C HIS A 61 -10.01 -2.82 8.80
N LEU A 62 -8.75 -2.60 9.21
CA LEU A 62 -8.05 -3.46 10.15
C LEU A 62 -7.59 -2.73 11.40
N SER A 63 -7.53 -3.48 12.50
CA SER A 63 -6.84 -3.05 13.72
C SER A 63 -5.34 -2.84 13.44
N PHE A 64 -4.69 -1.90 14.14
CA PHE A 64 -3.25 -1.71 13.97
C PHE A 64 -2.45 -2.93 14.42
N GLN A 65 -2.95 -3.66 15.43
CA GLN A 65 -2.35 -4.90 15.89
C GLN A 65 -2.42 -5.99 14.81
N THR A 66 -3.52 -6.05 14.06
CA THR A 66 -3.66 -6.95 12.92
C THR A 66 -2.65 -6.60 11.82
N ILE A 67 -2.49 -5.31 11.51
CA ILE A 67 -1.49 -4.84 10.54
C ILE A 67 -0.07 -5.25 10.99
N ARG A 68 0.26 -5.12 12.28
CA ARG A 68 1.55 -5.59 12.81
C ARG A 68 1.75 -7.10 12.63
N LYS A 69 0.72 -7.91 12.86
CA LYS A 69 0.78 -9.35 12.59
C LYS A 69 1.05 -9.63 11.12
N ILE A 70 0.37 -8.94 10.20
CA ILE A 70 0.61 -9.06 8.76
C ILE A 70 2.06 -8.72 8.41
N LEU A 71 2.58 -7.60 8.92
CA LEU A 71 3.96 -7.18 8.71
C LEU A 71 4.94 -8.24 9.23
N GLN A 72 4.69 -8.80 10.41
CA GLN A 72 5.51 -9.86 10.99
C GLN A 72 5.50 -11.11 10.11
N TYR A 73 4.34 -11.52 9.61
CA TYR A 73 4.23 -12.67 8.71
C TYR A 73 5.05 -12.51 7.43
N PHE A 74 5.11 -11.30 6.86
CA PHE A 74 5.96 -11.08 5.69
C PHE A 74 7.45 -11.14 6.03
N ASP A 75 7.82 -10.67 7.22
CA ASP A 75 9.18 -10.74 7.74
C ASP A 75 9.61 -12.19 7.97
N ASP A 76 8.77 -12.98 8.66
CA ASP A 76 8.99 -14.40 8.95
C ASP A 76 9.11 -15.25 7.67
N ARG A 77 8.46 -14.82 6.58
CA ARG A 77 8.51 -15.47 5.26
C ARG A 77 9.60 -14.94 4.34
N GLY A 78 10.40 -13.97 4.78
CA GLY A 78 11.49 -13.38 3.99
C GLY A 78 11.02 -12.55 2.77
N VAL A 79 9.76 -12.12 2.74
CA VAL A 79 9.18 -11.31 1.64
C VAL A 79 9.35 -9.80 1.91
N GLY A 80 9.97 -9.45 3.05
CA GLY A 80 10.19 -8.08 3.47
C GLY A 80 8.94 -7.43 4.07
N ARG A 81 9.18 -6.56 5.04
CA ARG A 81 8.17 -5.92 5.90
C ARG A 81 7.40 -4.77 5.23
N THR A 82 7.46 -4.62 3.91
CA THR A 82 6.78 -3.55 3.18
C THR A 82 5.41 -4.01 2.67
N LEU A 83 4.45 -3.10 2.63
CA LEU A 83 3.11 -3.34 2.08
C LEU A 83 2.93 -2.68 0.71
N ARG A 84 3.72 -1.64 0.39
CA ARG A 84 3.62 -0.87 -0.87
C ARG A 84 3.78 -1.71 -2.14
N ASP A 85 4.56 -2.78 -2.06
CA ASP A 85 4.90 -3.69 -3.15
C ASP A 85 3.97 -4.90 -3.22
N LYS A 86 3.01 -5.02 -2.31
CA LYS A 86 2.16 -6.20 -2.16
C LYS A 86 0.74 -5.93 -2.63
N HIS A 87 0.20 -6.83 -3.45
CA HIS A 87 -1.18 -6.75 -3.91
C HIS A 87 -2.13 -7.29 -2.83
N LEU A 88 -2.57 -6.41 -1.95
CA LEU A 88 -3.49 -6.72 -0.87
C LEU A 88 -4.93 -6.43 -1.28
N VAL A 89 -5.77 -7.45 -1.23
CA VAL A 89 -7.21 -7.37 -1.51
C VAL A 89 -7.96 -7.40 -0.19
N ILE A 90 -8.77 -6.38 0.03
CA ILE A 90 -9.66 -6.26 1.20
C ILE A 90 -11.05 -6.68 0.73
N GLY A 91 -11.57 -7.77 1.30
CA GLY A 91 -12.93 -8.26 1.03
C GLY A 91 -13.77 -8.31 2.31
N ASN A 92 -15.04 -8.70 2.17
CA ASN A 92 -15.99 -8.78 3.29
C ASN A 92 -15.53 -9.73 4.41
N HIS A 93 -14.73 -10.74 4.05
CA HIS A 93 -14.27 -11.78 4.97
C HIS A 93 -12.86 -11.57 5.51
N GLY A 94 -12.17 -10.49 5.10
CA GLY A 94 -10.86 -10.10 5.62
C GLY A 94 -9.87 -9.66 4.54
N VAL A 95 -8.56 -9.86 4.78
CA VAL A 95 -7.48 -9.37 3.91
C VAL A 95 -6.69 -10.53 3.34
N SER A 96 -6.49 -10.50 2.03
CA SER A 96 -5.76 -11.52 1.27
C SER A 96 -4.63 -10.88 0.48
N TRP A 97 -3.52 -11.58 0.38
CA TRP A 97 -2.39 -11.19 -0.46
C TRP A 97 -2.39 -12.05 -1.73
N VAL A 98 -2.40 -11.38 -2.88
CA VAL A 98 -2.34 -12.05 -4.18
C VAL A 98 -0.91 -11.93 -4.71
N ARG A 99 -0.31 -13.07 -5.04
CA ARG A 99 1.01 -13.11 -5.68
C ARG A 99 0.83 -13.34 -7.18
N SER A 100 1.23 -12.35 -7.96
CA SER A 100 1.27 -12.42 -9.42
C SER A 100 2.70 -12.73 -9.86
N GLY A 101 3.11 -13.98 -9.71
CA GLY A 101 4.45 -14.44 -10.12
C GLY A 101 4.48 -15.81 -10.79
N THR A 102 3.32 -16.47 -10.89
CA THR A 102 3.18 -17.82 -11.45
C THR A 102 1.97 -17.86 -12.38
N THR A 103 1.96 -18.81 -13.33
CA THR A 103 0.91 -19.04 -14.33
C THR A 103 -0.50 -19.13 -13.72
N THR A 104 -0.59 -19.46 -12.44
CA THR A 104 -1.80 -19.36 -11.62
C THR A 104 -1.59 -18.34 -10.49
N PRO A 105 -2.49 -17.36 -10.29
CA PRO A 105 -2.39 -16.42 -9.18
C PRO A 105 -2.53 -17.17 -7.84
N GLN A 106 -1.59 -16.94 -6.93
CA GLN A 106 -1.63 -17.54 -5.60
C GLN A 106 -2.30 -16.57 -4.63
N VAL A 107 -3.39 -16.99 -3.98
CA VAL A 107 -4.11 -16.16 -3.01
C VAL A 107 -3.82 -16.68 -1.61
N ILE A 108 -3.25 -15.83 -0.76
CA ILE A 108 -2.93 -16.15 0.63
C ILE A 108 -3.84 -15.33 1.54
N HIS A 109 -4.68 -15.99 2.33
CA HIS A 109 -5.51 -15.33 3.32
C HIS A 109 -4.64 -14.94 4.53
N LEU A 110 -4.53 -13.64 4.77
CA LEU A 110 -3.78 -13.10 5.90
C LEU A 110 -4.66 -12.91 7.13
N VAL A 111 -5.91 -12.50 6.94
CA VAL A 111 -6.86 -12.27 8.02
C VAL A 111 -8.22 -12.74 7.55
N GLY A 112 -8.88 -13.59 8.34
CA GLY A 112 -10.24 -14.05 8.11
C GLY A 112 -11.13 -13.77 9.33
N HIS A 113 -12.38 -13.38 9.12
CA HIS A 113 -13.38 -13.24 10.20
C HIS A 113 -13.90 -14.61 10.71
N SER A 114 -13.74 -15.67 9.94
CA SER A 114 -14.20 -17.01 10.23
C SER A 114 -13.02 -17.96 10.35
N CYS A 115 -12.51 -18.19 11.57
CA CYS A 115 -11.67 -19.34 11.99
C CYS A 115 -10.44 -19.72 11.15
N CYS A 116 -10.11 -18.99 10.09
CA CYS A 116 -9.08 -19.34 9.13
C CYS A 116 -7.74 -18.87 9.69
N PRO A 117 -6.82 -19.78 10.05
CA PRO A 117 -5.48 -19.39 10.47
C PRO A 117 -4.81 -18.54 9.39
N MET A 118 -4.17 -17.47 9.84
CA MET A 118 -3.41 -16.56 9.00
C MET A 118 -2.31 -17.32 8.23
N GLY A 119 -2.22 -17.08 6.91
CA GLY A 119 -1.27 -17.75 6.03
C GLY A 119 -1.85 -18.96 5.29
N GLN A 120 -3.16 -19.18 5.32
CA GLN A 120 -3.80 -20.20 4.49
C GLN A 120 -3.66 -19.88 3.00
N PHE A 121 -3.26 -20.90 2.25
CA PHE A 121 -3.07 -20.82 0.82
C PHE A 121 -4.33 -21.32 0.12
N VAL A 122 -4.93 -20.49 -0.72
CA VAL A 122 -6.05 -20.88 -1.56
C VAL A 122 -5.56 -20.90 -2.99
N LEU A 123 -5.52 -22.12 -3.54
CA LEU A 123 -5.37 -22.32 -4.97
C LEU A 123 -6.69 -21.91 -5.61
N ALA A 124 -6.69 -20.80 -6.35
CA ALA A 124 -7.83 -20.47 -7.19
C ALA A 124 -7.87 -21.50 -8.34
N PRO A 125 -8.91 -22.36 -8.43
CA PRO A 125 -9.01 -23.28 -9.55
C PRO A 125 -9.27 -22.47 -10.82
N LEU A 126 -8.33 -22.52 -11.76
CA LEU A 126 -8.50 -22.02 -13.10
C LEU A 126 -9.30 -23.04 -13.91
N ASN A 127 -10.61 -23.13 -13.65
CA ASN A 127 -11.55 -23.85 -14.52
C ASN A 127 -12.66 -22.88 -14.93
N GLY A 128 -12.72 -22.53 -16.22
CA GLY A 128 -13.80 -21.73 -16.82
C GLY A 128 -15.13 -22.49 -16.92
N PRO A 129 -16.20 -21.91 -17.52
CA PRO A 129 -16.29 -20.68 -18.30
C PRO A 129 -17.37 -19.73 -17.75
N ASP A 130 -16.99 -18.73 -16.95
CA ASP A 130 -17.81 -17.53 -16.75
C ASP A 130 -17.03 -16.32 -17.27
N LEU A 131 -17.10 -16.17 -18.59
CA LEU A 131 -16.74 -14.97 -19.34
C LEU A 131 -17.67 -13.80 -18.92
N SER A 132 -17.48 -13.27 -17.70
CA SER A 132 -18.07 -12.00 -17.28
C SER A 132 -17.10 -11.12 -16.48
N TYR A 133 -15.90 -11.62 -16.15
CA TYR A 133 -14.87 -10.79 -15.51
C TYR A 133 -14.11 -9.88 -16.47
N ALA A 134 -14.06 -10.21 -17.76
CA ALA A 134 -13.44 -9.35 -18.78
C ALA A 134 -14.23 -8.03 -18.95
N ASP A 135 -15.56 -8.07 -18.83
CA ASP A 135 -16.40 -6.87 -18.90
C ASP A 135 -16.31 -6.00 -17.63
N ALA A 136 -16.09 -6.61 -16.46
CA ALA A 136 -15.85 -5.87 -15.22
C ALA A 136 -14.45 -5.21 -15.19
N LEU A 137 -13.43 -5.87 -15.76
CA LEU A 137 -12.09 -5.29 -15.88
C LEU A 137 -12.06 -4.16 -16.93
N ALA A 138 -12.80 -4.30 -18.04
CA ALA A 138 -12.97 -3.24 -19.05
C ALA A 138 -13.79 -2.04 -18.55
N LYS A 139 -14.70 -2.22 -17.59
CA LYS A 139 -15.43 -1.11 -16.95
C LYS A 139 -14.62 -0.36 -15.88
N THR A 140 -13.52 -0.93 -15.39
CA THR A 140 -12.69 -0.30 -14.34
C THR A 140 -11.44 0.41 -14.91
N THR A 141 -11.26 0.42 -16.23
CA THR A 141 -10.24 1.22 -16.93
C THR A 141 -10.68 2.66 -17.23
N SER A 142 -11.75 3.16 -16.61
CA SER A 142 -11.94 4.61 -16.46
C SER A 142 -11.19 5.13 -15.23
N SER A 143 -9.97 4.64 -15.00
CA SER A 143 -9.07 5.32 -14.09
C SER A 143 -8.83 6.71 -14.68
N LYS A 144 -9.13 7.75 -13.90
CA LYS A 144 -8.83 9.13 -14.21
C LYS A 144 -7.30 9.28 -14.18
N VAL A 145 -6.64 8.76 -15.20
CA VAL A 145 -5.20 8.94 -15.42
C VAL A 145 -5.03 10.43 -15.65
N VAL A 146 -4.51 11.11 -14.63
CA VAL A 146 -4.06 12.49 -14.81
C VAL A 146 -2.78 12.40 -15.62
N ASP A 147 -2.89 12.72 -16.90
CA ASP A 147 -1.74 12.92 -17.76
C ASP A 147 -0.96 14.14 -17.25
N ILE A 148 0.18 13.87 -16.63
CA ILE A 148 1.08 14.87 -16.02
C ILE A 148 1.59 15.84 -17.10
N GLU A 149 1.74 15.39 -18.35
CA GLU A 149 2.21 16.22 -19.46
C GLU A 149 1.12 17.15 -20.01
N HIS A 150 -0.15 16.76 -19.91
CA HIS A 150 -1.28 17.64 -20.21
C HIS A 150 -1.44 18.74 -19.14
N PHE A 151 -1.13 18.46 -17.87
CA PHE A 151 -1.15 19.45 -16.79
C PHE A 151 0.00 20.46 -16.89
N ARG A 152 1.19 20.02 -17.34
CA ARG A 152 2.34 20.90 -17.57
C ARG A 152 2.12 21.92 -18.70
N ARG A 153 1.41 21.53 -19.77
CA ARG A 153 1.07 22.45 -20.88
C ARG A 153 0.14 23.60 -20.44
N LYS A 154 -0.79 23.34 -19.52
CA LYS A 154 -1.76 24.35 -19.07
C LYS A 154 -1.16 25.41 -18.13
N THR A 155 0.00 25.14 -17.51
CA THR A 155 0.67 26.08 -16.60
C THR A 155 1.73 26.95 -17.28
N ARG A 156 1.99 26.75 -18.58
CA ARG A 156 2.94 27.56 -19.36
C ARG A 156 2.30 28.46 -20.43
N SER A 157 0.98 28.48 -20.55
CA SER A 157 0.28 29.48 -21.37
C SER A 157 0.06 30.74 -20.54
N ARG A 158 0.97 31.70 -20.70
CA ARG A 158 0.75 33.10 -20.37
C ARG A 158 0.61 33.87 -21.67
#